data_AF-A0A7C8M981-F1
#
_entry.id   AF-A0A7C8M981-F1
#
_cell.length_a   1.000
_cell.length_b   1.000
_cell.length_c   1.000
_cell.angle_alpha   90.00
_cell.angle_beta   90.00
_cell.angle_gamma   90.00
#
_symmetry.space_group_name_H-M   'P 1'
#
loop_
_entity.id
_entity.type
_entity.pdbx_description
1 polymer ?
#
loop_
_entity_poly.entity_id
_entity_poly.type
_entity_poly.pdbx_seq_one_letter_code
_entity_poly.pdbx_strand_id
1 'polypeptide(L)'
;MNWIKAYLSWRSKTAQSKLGKHIAMTTLLKELEQLQRVVRLVTGHSYDPKVKIELKSHVQRLVKSGNVSTKAKEKSLALSRDSEEILNFLWRYDEYTFAHPRIMIQLTFWLLISSIWGLRPGEVVESSCHRLSNEGLKYKDITFSLARRNGTLQYQILIALWNRKFHRDHENAVQSITLSEETDPGKRFVCPVRWFLSLALADEVFVQCKDPADFEDRWIQDGCNSRQFRIREDKQELPILRKLDLYKISEDRIMSATSVGTYLRSLGQRCGYSQDVTCYAFRRGFANGVDGKYHNSHYLDIS
;
A
#
# COMPACT_ATOMS: atom_id res chain seq x y z
N MET A 1 -26.62 -15.94 -27.47
CA MET A 1 -26.94 -15.56 -26.07
C MET A 1 -27.03 -16.76 -25.13
N ASN A 2 -27.60 -17.90 -25.57
CA ASN A 2 -27.70 -19.14 -24.76
C ASN A 2 -26.35 -19.68 -24.27
N TRP A 3 -25.27 -19.48 -25.03
CA TRP A 3 -23.94 -19.97 -24.65
C TRP A 3 -23.38 -19.29 -23.38
N ILE A 4 -23.66 -18.00 -23.13
CA ILE A 4 -23.19 -17.32 -21.90
C ILE A 4 -23.90 -17.89 -20.68
N LYS A 5 -25.22 -18.06 -20.75
CA LYS A 5 -25.99 -18.67 -19.67
C LYS A 5 -25.55 -20.11 -19.44
N ALA A 6 -25.29 -20.87 -20.51
CA ALA A 6 -24.75 -22.22 -20.43
C ALA A 6 -23.38 -22.24 -19.76
N TYR A 7 -22.47 -21.34 -20.15
CA TYR A 7 -21.16 -21.17 -19.53
C TYR A 7 -21.28 -20.85 -18.03
N LEU A 8 -22.11 -19.89 -17.63
CA LEU A 8 -22.30 -19.52 -16.22
C LEU A 8 -22.87 -20.68 -15.40
N SER A 9 -23.80 -21.45 -15.97
CA SER A 9 -24.38 -22.65 -15.34
C SER A 9 -23.39 -23.81 -15.24
N TRP A 10 -22.54 -24.00 -16.25
CA TRP A 10 -21.45 -24.98 -16.19
C TRP A 10 -20.43 -24.56 -15.14
N ARG A 11 -20.07 -23.27 -15.11
CA ARG A 11 -19.10 -22.72 -14.18
C ARG A 11 -19.57 -22.82 -12.74
N SER A 12 -20.83 -22.55 -12.44
CA SER A 12 -21.36 -22.69 -11.07
C SER A 12 -21.31 -24.12 -10.54
N LYS A 13 -21.41 -25.13 -11.40
CA LYS A 13 -21.35 -26.55 -11.03
C LYS A 13 -19.93 -27.09 -10.91
N THR A 14 -19.01 -26.62 -11.74
CA THR A 14 -17.65 -27.17 -11.86
C THR A 14 -16.61 -26.41 -11.05
N ALA A 15 -16.85 -25.14 -10.76
CA ALA A 15 -15.91 -24.29 -10.05
C ALA A 15 -15.93 -24.55 -8.55
N GLN A 16 -14.76 -24.91 -7.99
CA GLN A 16 -14.53 -24.88 -6.55
C GLN A 16 -14.06 -23.50 -6.11
N SER A 17 -14.53 -23.03 -4.96
CA SER A 17 -14.10 -21.74 -4.39
C SER A 17 -13.10 -21.94 -3.26
N LYS A 18 -12.31 -20.90 -2.98
CA LYS A 18 -11.42 -20.87 -1.80
C LYS A 18 -12.18 -20.74 -0.47
N LEU A 19 -13.47 -20.39 -0.49
CA LEU A 19 -14.27 -20.10 0.71
C LEU A 19 -15.33 -21.19 1.00
N GLY A 20 -15.38 -22.23 0.17
CA GLY A 20 -16.38 -23.29 0.26
C GLY A 20 -16.60 -24.03 -1.06
N LYS A 21 -17.52 -24.99 -1.02
CA LYS A 21 -17.78 -25.93 -2.13
C LYS A 21 -18.21 -25.25 -3.44
N HIS A 22 -18.96 -24.15 -3.37
CA HIS A 22 -19.53 -23.46 -4.54
C HIS A 22 -18.83 -22.13 -4.81
N ILE A 23 -18.68 -21.76 -6.08
CA ILE A 23 -18.14 -20.46 -6.50
C ILE A 23 -18.92 -19.29 -5.89
N ALA A 24 -18.21 -18.22 -5.54
CA ALA A 24 -18.83 -17.01 -5.04
C ALA A 24 -19.54 -16.25 -6.17
N MET A 25 -20.72 -15.70 -5.86
CA MET A 25 -21.51 -14.86 -6.79
C MET A 25 -20.69 -13.70 -7.35
N THR A 26 -19.88 -13.05 -6.51
CA THR A 26 -19.02 -11.93 -6.89
C THR A 26 -17.96 -12.33 -7.92
N THR A 27 -17.38 -13.52 -7.79
CA THR A 27 -16.44 -14.07 -8.77
C THR A 27 -17.14 -14.33 -10.09
N LEU A 28 -18.32 -14.95 -10.07
CA LEU A 28 -19.07 -15.29 -11.27
C LEU A 28 -19.54 -14.04 -12.03
N LEU A 29 -19.97 -13.00 -11.33
CA LEU A 29 -20.31 -11.70 -11.93
C LEU A 29 -19.08 -11.01 -12.55
N LYS A 30 -17.92 -11.09 -11.89
CA LYS A 30 -16.68 -10.53 -12.43
C LYS A 30 -16.22 -11.26 -13.69
N GLU A 31 -16.31 -12.60 -13.71
CA GLU A 31 -16.04 -13.39 -14.92
C GLU A 31 -16.99 -12.99 -16.06
N LEU A 32 -18.28 -12.77 -15.76
CA LEU A 32 -19.25 -12.27 -16.75
C LEU A 32 -18.85 -10.89 -17.31
N GLU A 33 -18.46 -9.95 -16.46
CA GLU A 33 -18.01 -8.62 -16.89
C GLU A 33 -16.75 -8.70 -17.77
N GLN A 34 -15.80 -9.56 -17.40
CA GLN A 34 -14.59 -9.81 -18.19
C GLN A 34 -14.93 -10.41 -19.55
N LEU A 35 -15.82 -11.40 -19.59
CA LEU A 35 -16.26 -12.04 -20.83
C LEU A 35 -16.97 -11.03 -21.76
N GLN A 36 -17.86 -10.20 -21.21
CA GLN A 36 -18.50 -9.13 -21.97
C GLN A 36 -17.49 -8.12 -22.51
N ARG A 37 -16.46 -7.77 -21.72
CA ARG A 37 -15.39 -6.88 -22.15
C ARG A 37 -14.57 -7.49 -23.29
N VAL A 38 -14.24 -8.78 -23.21
CA VAL A 38 -13.48 -9.48 -24.26
C VAL A 38 -14.28 -9.53 -25.55
N VAL A 39 -15.57 -9.90 -25.51
CA VAL A 39 -16.44 -9.88 -26.70
C VAL A 39 -16.45 -8.50 -27.34
N ARG A 40 -16.63 -7.44 -26.54
CA ARG A 40 -16.61 -6.06 -27.04
C ARG A 40 -15.29 -5.70 -27.72
N LEU A 41 -14.15 -6.09 -27.14
CA LEU A 41 -12.83 -5.78 -27.69
C LEU A 41 -12.53 -6.54 -28.98
N VAL A 42 -12.95 -7.81 -29.07
CA VAL A 42 -12.64 -8.68 -30.20
C VAL A 42 -13.61 -8.47 -31.37
N THR A 43 -14.89 -8.27 -31.09
CA THR A 43 -15.93 -8.24 -32.14
C THR A 43 -16.59 -6.88 -32.31
N GLY A 44 -16.22 -5.87 -31.52
CA GLY A 44 -16.91 -4.57 -31.47
C GLY A 44 -18.33 -4.62 -30.90
N HIS A 45 -18.83 -5.80 -30.53
CA HIS A 45 -20.22 -5.99 -30.11
C HIS A 45 -20.41 -5.63 -28.64
N SER A 46 -21.33 -4.73 -28.36
CA SER A 46 -21.77 -4.41 -27.00
C SER A 46 -23.17 -4.96 -26.75
N TYR A 47 -23.32 -5.73 -25.67
CA TYR A 47 -24.62 -6.24 -25.25
C TYR A 47 -25.55 -5.11 -24.81
N ASP A 48 -26.81 -5.18 -25.25
CA ASP A 48 -27.90 -4.30 -24.81
C ASP A 48 -28.07 -4.34 -23.28
N PRO A 49 -28.37 -3.20 -22.62
CA PRO A 49 -28.72 -3.16 -21.20
C PRO A 49 -29.71 -4.24 -20.73
N LYS A 50 -30.76 -4.53 -21.52
CA LYS A 50 -31.76 -5.57 -21.19
C LYS A 50 -31.12 -6.95 -21.08
N VAL A 51 -30.20 -7.27 -21.99
CA VAL A 51 -29.45 -8.54 -21.97
C VAL A 51 -28.53 -8.61 -20.74
N LYS A 52 -27.86 -7.50 -20.40
CA LYS A 52 -27.02 -7.44 -19.19
C LYS A 52 -27.82 -7.68 -17.92
N ILE A 53 -29.02 -7.09 -17.82
CA ILE A 53 -29.95 -7.32 -16.71
C ILE A 53 -30.35 -8.80 -16.67
N GLU A 54 -30.72 -9.38 -17.81
CA GLU A 54 -31.13 -10.78 -17.88
C GLU A 54 -30.01 -11.75 -17.43
N LEU A 55 -28.76 -11.48 -17.82
CA LEU A 55 -27.60 -12.28 -17.41
C LEU A 55 -27.32 -12.14 -15.91
N LYS A 56 -27.47 -10.95 -15.32
CA LYS A 56 -27.38 -10.75 -13.86
C LYS A 56 -28.50 -11.49 -13.13
N SER A 57 -29.74 -11.44 -13.62
CA SER A 57 -30.87 -12.19 -13.08
C SER A 57 -30.66 -13.70 -13.18
N HIS A 58 -29.99 -14.18 -14.23
CA HIS A 58 -29.59 -15.59 -14.34
C HIS A 58 -28.63 -16.00 -13.23
N VAL A 59 -27.61 -15.18 -12.94
CA VAL A 59 -26.70 -15.44 -11.81
C VAL A 59 -27.46 -15.48 -10.48
N GLN A 60 -28.44 -14.59 -10.27
CA GLN A 60 -29.28 -14.63 -9.07
C GLN A 60 -30.11 -15.92 -8.97
N ARG A 61 -30.62 -16.46 -10.08
CA ARG A 61 -31.27 -17.79 -10.09
C ARG A 61 -30.29 -18.92 -9.73
N LEU A 62 -29.04 -18.83 -10.17
CA LEU A 62 -28.00 -19.80 -9.79
C LEU A 62 -27.67 -19.74 -8.28
N VAL A 63 -27.76 -18.55 -7.67
CA VAL A 63 -27.67 -18.40 -6.20
C VAL A 63 -28.88 -19.07 -5.52
N LYS A 64 -30.10 -18.78 -5.96
CA LYS A 64 -31.33 -19.37 -5.38
C LYS A 64 -31.37 -20.91 -5.47
N SER A 65 -30.78 -21.47 -6.52
CA SER A 65 -30.66 -22.92 -6.71
C SER A 65 -29.52 -23.57 -5.90
N GLY A 66 -28.82 -22.82 -5.06
CA GLY A 66 -27.75 -23.33 -4.20
C GLY A 66 -26.42 -23.63 -4.92
N ASN A 67 -26.35 -23.40 -6.24
CA ASN A 67 -25.15 -23.68 -7.04
C ASN A 67 -24.08 -22.59 -6.92
N VAL A 68 -24.41 -21.43 -6.33
CA VAL A 68 -23.51 -20.28 -6.17
C VAL A 68 -23.62 -19.77 -4.74
N SER A 69 -22.46 -19.55 -4.11
CA SER A 69 -22.38 -19.03 -2.75
C SER A 69 -22.43 -17.51 -2.70
N THR A 70 -23.11 -16.95 -1.70
CA THR A 70 -23.04 -15.53 -1.34
C THR A 70 -22.02 -15.24 -0.24
N LYS A 71 -21.31 -16.28 0.27
CA LYS A 71 -20.31 -16.12 1.32
C LYS A 71 -19.22 -15.15 0.85
N ALA A 72 -18.95 -14.16 1.68
CA ALA A 72 -17.85 -13.22 1.51
C ALA A 72 -16.71 -13.62 2.45
N LYS A 73 -15.46 -13.42 2.01
CA LYS A 73 -14.31 -13.52 2.91
C LYS A 73 -14.42 -12.39 3.93
N GLU A 74 -14.30 -12.72 5.21
CA GLU A 74 -14.15 -11.73 6.26
C GLU A 74 -12.92 -10.87 5.97
N LYS A 75 -13.09 -9.55 6.01
CA LYS A 75 -12.03 -8.60 5.71
C LYS A 75 -11.36 -8.22 7.01
N SER A 76 -10.12 -8.62 7.21
CA SER A 76 -9.33 -8.18 8.35
C SER A 76 -9.26 -6.65 8.41
N LEU A 77 -9.32 -6.12 9.63
CA LEU A 77 -9.18 -4.71 9.94
C LEU A 77 -7.91 -4.55 10.77
N ALA A 78 -7.11 -3.53 10.47
CA ALA A 78 -5.97 -3.15 11.30
C ALA A 78 -6.02 -1.63 11.49
N LEU A 79 -6.03 -1.20 12.75
CA LEU A 79 -6.01 0.19 13.18
C LEU A 79 -4.57 0.73 13.25
N SER A 80 -4.42 2.02 13.53
CA SER A 80 -3.09 2.62 13.72
C SER A 80 -2.35 1.96 14.88
N ARG A 81 -3.04 1.67 15.99
CA ARG A 81 -2.47 0.99 17.15
C ARG A 81 -1.90 -0.39 16.81
N ASP A 82 -2.55 -1.14 15.92
CA ASP A 82 -2.02 -2.42 15.45
C ASP A 82 -0.67 -2.24 14.76
N SER A 83 -0.49 -1.14 14.00
CA SER A 83 0.81 -0.86 13.40
C SER A 83 1.89 -0.59 14.45
N GLU A 84 1.58 0.13 15.52
CA GLU A 84 2.54 0.39 16.62
C GLU A 84 2.91 -0.90 17.36
N GLU A 85 1.93 -1.76 17.65
CA GLU A 85 2.15 -3.05 18.31
C GLU A 85 2.99 -3.99 17.45
N ILE A 86 2.71 -4.06 16.14
CA ILE A 86 3.50 -4.84 15.19
C ILE A 86 4.94 -4.32 15.09
N LEU A 87 5.15 -2.99 15.10
CA LEU A 87 6.49 -2.41 15.08
C LEU A 87 7.25 -2.66 16.38
N ASN A 88 6.58 -2.50 17.52
CA ASN A 88 7.19 -2.82 18.82
C ASN A 88 7.61 -4.30 18.86
N PHE A 89 6.78 -5.22 18.37
CA PHE A 89 7.14 -6.62 18.23
C PHE A 89 8.36 -6.81 17.30
N LEU A 90 8.31 -6.28 16.08
CA LEU A 90 9.38 -6.41 15.08
C LEU A 90 10.76 -6.01 15.63
N TRP A 91 10.81 -4.92 16.40
CA TRP A 91 12.08 -4.35 16.87
C TRP A 91 12.52 -4.86 18.25
N ARG A 92 11.60 -5.33 19.10
CA ARG A 92 11.91 -5.68 20.49
C ARG A 92 11.84 -7.17 20.79
N TYR A 93 10.99 -7.92 20.09
CA TYR A 93 10.64 -9.30 20.47
C TYR A 93 10.77 -10.31 19.33
N ASP A 94 10.81 -9.87 18.06
CA ASP A 94 10.89 -10.78 16.92
C ASP A 94 12.30 -11.39 16.82
N GLU A 95 12.42 -12.68 17.15
CA GLU A 95 13.66 -13.45 17.04
C GLU A 95 13.96 -13.84 15.57
N TYR A 96 13.05 -13.56 14.64
CA TYR A 96 13.22 -13.89 13.24
C TYR A 96 14.39 -13.11 12.60
N THR A 97 15.35 -13.85 12.07
CA THR A 97 16.49 -13.26 11.34
C THR A 97 16.11 -13.00 9.89
N PHE A 98 15.99 -11.73 9.51
CA PHE A 98 15.80 -11.34 8.12
C PHE A 98 17.08 -11.59 7.31
N ALA A 99 16.92 -12.07 6.08
CA ALA A 99 18.05 -12.28 5.15
C ALA A 99 18.88 -11.00 4.89
N HIS A 100 18.28 -9.83 5.04
CA HIS A 100 19.00 -8.56 5.01
C HIS A 100 18.32 -7.54 5.97
N PRO A 101 19.05 -6.87 6.89
CA PRO A 101 18.47 -5.95 7.89
C PRO A 101 17.64 -4.80 7.29
N ARG A 102 18.02 -4.31 6.11
CA ARG A 102 17.25 -3.30 5.35
C ARG A 102 15.76 -3.67 5.17
N ILE A 103 15.41 -4.96 5.13
CA ILE A 103 14.01 -5.38 5.02
C ILE A 103 13.19 -4.93 6.23
N MET A 104 13.74 -5.00 7.45
CA MET A 104 13.05 -4.50 8.65
C MET A 104 12.75 -3.01 8.54
N ILE A 105 13.73 -2.23 8.08
CA ILE A 105 13.63 -0.77 7.89
C ILE A 105 12.58 -0.44 6.83
N GLN A 106 12.65 -1.10 5.66
CA GLN A 106 11.70 -0.91 4.56
C GLN A 106 10.27 -1.28 4.95
N LEU A 107 10.10 -2.39 5.68
CA LEU A 107 8.79 -2.80 6.18
C LEU A 107 8.25 -1.81 7.20
N THR A 108 9.11 -1.30 8.08
CA THR A 108 8.73 -0.29 9.08
C THR A 108 8.25 0.98 8.41
N PHE A 109 9.04 1.51 7.47
CA PHE A 109 8.65 2.70 6.71
C PHE A 109 7.35 2.48 5.95
N TRP A 110 7.22 1.34 5.26
CA TRP A 110 6.00 0.98 4.52
C TRP A 110 4.77 0.91 5.42
N LEU A 111 4.90 0.30 6.61
CA LEU A 111 3.79 0.11 7.56
C LEU A 111 3.29 1.45 8.08
N LEU A 112 4.20 2.36 8.45
CA LEU A 112 3.88 3.70 8.94
C LEU A 112 3.15 4.53 7.89
N ILE A 113 3.68 4.64 6.67
CA ILE A 113 3.02 5.46 5.64
C ILE A 113 1.66 4.87 5.24
N SER A 114 1.53 3.53 5.28
CA SER A 114 0.28 2.85 4.94
C SER A 114 -0.76 2.96 6.06
N SER A 115 -0.36 3.00 7.32
CA SER A 115 -1.27 3.18 8.46
C SER A 115 -1.71 4.64 8.63
N ILE A 116 -0.79 5.59 8.43
CA ILE A 116 -1.07 7.03 8.55
C ILE A 116 -1.99 7.52 7.43
N TRP A 117 -1.77 7.10 6.17
CA TRP A 117 -2.49 7.64 5.00
C TRP A 117 -3.39 6.63 4.28
N GLY A 118 -3.48 5.39 4.77
CA GLY A 118 -4.34 4.36 4.16
C GLY A 118 -3.98 4.03 2.71
N LEU A 119 -2.70 4.07 2.36
CA LEU A 119 -2.23 3.91 0.99
C LEU A 119 -2.53 2.51 0.42
N ARG A 120 -2.78 2.43 -0.89
CA ARG A 120 -2.77 1.15 -1.60
C ARG A 120 -1.33 0.70 -1.80
N PRO A 121 -1.04 -0.62 -1.76
CA PRO A 121 0.30 -1.12 -2.04
C PRO A 121 0.88 -0.60 -3.35
N GLY A 122 0.06 -0.64 -4.42
CA GLY A 122 0.46 -0.19 -5.75
C GLY A 122 0.73 1.31 -5.90
N GLU A 123 0.47 2.12 -4.87
CA GLU A 123 0.86 3.54 -4.84
C GLU A 123 2.32 3.72 -4.39
N VAL A 124 2.88 2.73 -3.68
CA VAL A 124 4.21 2.81 -3.05
C VAL A 124 5.19 1.76 -3.62
N VAL A 125 4.71 0.56 -3.90
CA VAL A 125 5.50 -0.59 -4.38
C VAL A 125 4.91 -1.15 -5.68
N GLU A 126 5.65 -2.00 -6.38
CA GLU A 126 5.19 -2.53 -7.68
C GLU A 126 3.88 -3.29 -7.53
N SER A 127 2.87 -2.83 -8.27
CA SER A 127 1.54 -3.40 -8.28
C SER A 127 1.54 -4.74 -9.02
N SER A 128 0.79 -5.73 -8.52
CA SER A 128 0.61 -6.99 -9.23
C SER A 128 -0.04 -6.84 -10.61
N CYS A 129 -0.77 -5.74 -10.84
CA CYS A 129 -1.38 -5.41 -12.13
C CYS A 129 -0.39 -4.77 -13.13
N HIS A 130 0.77 -4.31 -12.64
CA HIS A 130 1.85 -3.67 -13.40
C HIS A 130 3.15 -4.41 -13.13
N ARG A 131 3.09 -5.75 -13.17
CA ARG A 131 4.25 -6.58 -12.85
C ARG A 131 5.35 -6.33 -13.89
N LEU A 132 6.60 -6.25 -13.44
CA LEU A 132 7.78 -5.95 -14.25
C LEU A 132 7.86 -4.51 -14.77
N SER A 133 7.01 -3.59 -14.28
CA SER A 133 7.13 -2.17 -14.66
C SER A 133 8.21 -1.45 -13.86
N ASN A 134 8.65 -2.01 -12.73
CA ASN A 134 9.55 -1.35 -11.78
C ASN A 134 9.01 0.00 -11.26
N GLU A 135 7.69 0.19 -11.33
CA GLU A 135 7.02 1.41 -10.88
C GLU A 135 6.72 1.35 -9.38
N GLY A 136 6.88 2.49 -8.73
CA GLY A 136 6.45 2.76 -7.36
C GLY A 136 7.20 3.98 -6.85
N LEU A 137 7.41 4.06 -5.54
CA LEU A 137 7.97 5.24 -4.91
C LEU A 137 9.50 5.32 -5.05
N LYS A 138 9.98 6.39 -5.68
CA LYS A 138 11.39 6.70 -5.92
C LYS A 138 11.80 7.96 -5.16
N TYR A 139 13.10 8.21 -5.06
CA TYR A 139 13.60 9.38 -4.34
C TYR A 139 13.18 10.72 -4.99
N LYS A 140 13.03 10.79 -6.32
CA LYS A 140 12.50 11.98 -7.00
C LYS A 140 11.08 12.37 -6.57
N ASP A 141 10.32 11.40 -6.06
CA ASP A 141 8.94 11.63 -5.61
C ASP A 141 8.88 12.22 -4.19
N ILE A 142 10.05 12.41 -3.55
CA ILE A 142 10.18 12.88 -2.18
C ILE A 142 10.79 14.28 -2.13
N THR A 143 10.12 15.18 -1.43
CA THR A 143 10.71 16.42 -0.94
C THR A 143 10.95 16.30 0.56
N PHE A 144 12.22 16.25 0.96
CA PHE A 144 12.63 16.29 2.35
C PHE A 144 13.02 17.72 2.76
N SER A 145 12.41 18.22 3.83
CA SER A 145 12.65 19.59 4.30
C SER A 145 12.60 19.71 5.81
N LEU A 146 13.29 20.73 6.33
CA LEU A 146 13.14 21.23 7.69
C LEU A 146 12.23 22.46 7.62
N ALA A 147 11.12 22.48 8.34
CA ALA A 147 10.15 23.57 8.30
C ALA A 147 9.80 24.04 9.72
N ARG A 148 9.39 25.31 9.84
CA ARG A 148 8.90 25.86 11.10
C ARG A 148 7.45 25.44 11.31
N ARG A 149 7.18 24.68 12.37
CA ARG A 149 5.84 24.26 12.79
C ARG A 149 5.66 24.53 14.28
N ASN A 150 4.61 25.28 14.64
CA ASN A 150 4.29 25.65 16.02
C ASN A 150 5.50 26.24 16.78
N GLY A 151 6.26 27.12 16.12
CA GLY A 151 7.45 27.75 16.69
C GLY A 151 8.72 26.90 16.72
N THR A 152 8.63 25.59 16.43
CA THR A 152 9.77 24.65 16.44
C THR A 152 10.19 24.23 15.03
N LEU A 153 11.47 23.90 14.85
CA LEU A 153 11.97 23.34 13.58
C LEU A 153 11.78 21.83 13.54
N GLN A 154 10.97 21.36 12.60
CA GLN A 154 10.62 19.96 12.46
C GLN A 154 10.90 19.49 11.04
N TYR A 155 11.42 18.27 10.93
CA TYR A 155 11.58 17.64 9.64
C TYR A 155 10.24 17.18 9.08
N GLN A 156 10.08 17.26 7.77
CA GLN A 156 8.90 16.79 7.06
C GLN A 156 9.27 16.17 5.72
N ILE A 157 8.45 15.22 5.30
CA ILE A 157 8.54 14.53 4.02
C ILE A 157 7.24 14.78 3.28
N LEU A 158 7.34 15.38 2.10
CA LEU A 158 6.25 15.42 1.14
C LEU A 158 6.47 14.30 0.12
N ILE A 159 5.45 13.45 -0.07
CA ILE A 159 5.48 12.32 -1.00
C ILE A 159 4.49 12.57 -2.13
N ALA A 160 4.96 12.64 -3.36
CA ALA A 160 4.12 12.70 -4.56
C ALA A 160 3.70 11.30 -4.99
N LEU A 161 2.39 11.02 -4.99
CA LEU A 161 1.85 9.71 -5.34
C LEU A 161 1.44 9.67 -6.82
N TRP A 162 2.34 9.22 -7.69
CA TRP A 162 2.11 9.09 -9.14
C TRP A 162 1.35 7.81 -9.53
N ASN A 163 1.46 6.75 -8.73
CA ASN A 163 1.01 5.41 -9.10
C ASN A 163 -0.45 5.11 -8.73
N ARG A 164 -1.29 6.14 -8.62
CA ARG A 164 -2.69 6.02 -8.16
C ARG A 164 -3.55 5.32 -9.19
N LYS A 165 -4.41 4.42 -8.70
CA LYS A 165 -5.32 3.66 -9.57
C LYS A 165 -6.22 4.62 -10.35
N PHE A 166 -6.27 4.45 -11.68
CA PHE A 166 -7.04 5.27 -12.65
C PHE A 166 -6.54 6.70 -12.89
N HIS A 167 -5.45 7.11 -12.24
CA HIS A 167 -4.90 8.47 -12.33
C HIS A 167 -3.37 8.44 -12.55
N ARG A 168 -2.86 7.37 -13.17
CA ARG A 168 -1.44 7.23 -13.49
C ARG A 168 -1.10 8.18 -14.64
N ASP A 169 0.09 8.77 -14.57
CA ASP A 169 0.64 9.66 -15.60
C ASP A 169 -0.20 10.94 -15.84
N HIS A 170 -1.09 11.27 -14.90
CA HIS A 170 -1.93 12.46 -14.96
C HIS A 170 -1.40 13.47 -13.93
N GLU A 171 -0.60 14.44 -14.38
CA GLU A 171 0.01 15.45 -13.52
C GLU A 171 -1.01 16.19 -12.65
N ASN A 172 -2.18 16.49 -13.21
CA ASN A 172 -3.27 17.17 -12.50
C ASN A 172 -3.96 16.33 -11.42
N ALA A 173 -3.67 15.02 -11.35
CA ALA A 173 -4.28 14.08 -10.42
C ALA A 173 -3.27 13.52 -9.39
N VAL A 174 -2.02 14.02 -9.42
CA VAL A 174 -1.00 13.67 -8.43
C VAL A 174 -1.46 14.17 -7.07
N GLN A 175 -1.56 13.24 -6.13
CA GLN A 175 -1.84 13.56 -4.74
C GLN A 175 -0.52 13.59 -3.99
N SER A 176 -0.28 14.65 -3.24
CA SER A 176 0.81 14.71 -2.29
C SER A 176 0.32 14.41 -0.88
N ILE A 177 1.10 13.63 -0.13
CA ILE A 177 0.88 13.42 1.30
C ILE A 177 2.06 13.98 2.07
N THR A 178 1.79 14.51 3.26
CA THR A 178 2.83 15.05 4.15
C THR A 178 2.97 14.14 5.36
N LEU A 179 4.21 13.85 5.73
CA LEU A 179 4.60 13.14 6.94
C LEU A 179 5.49 14.06 7.75
N SER A 180 5.18 14.19 9.03
CA SER A 180 5.92 15.05 9.94
C SER A 180 6.78 14.24 10.90
N GLU A 181 7.84 14.87 11.40
CA GLU A 181 8.66 14.31 12.46
C GLU A 181 7.84 14.15 13.73
N GLU A 182 7.91 12.95 14.32
CA GLU A 182 7.47 12.70 15.69
C GLU A 182 8.54 13.22 16.66
N THR A 183 8.13 14.14 17.53
CA THR A 183 9.02 14.84 18.46
C THR A 183 9.02 14.22 19.85
N ASP A 184 8.00 13.42 20.20
CA ASP A 184 7.95 12.67 21.45
C ASP A 184 9.07 11.60 21.48
N PRO A 185 10.05 11.70 22.40
CA PRO A 185 11.12 10.72 22.54
C PRO A 185 10.63 9.29 22.70
N GLY A 186 9.49 9.08 23.40
CA GLY A 186 8.89 7.77 23.62
C GLY A 186 8.26 7.16 22.36
N LYS A 187 8.03 7.97 21.33
CA LYS A 187 7.38 7.56 20.07
C LYS A 187 8.28 7.68 18.85
N ARG A 188 9.58 7.93 19.02
CA ARG A 188 10.53 8.02 17.89
C ARG A 188 10.55 6.77 17.01
N PHE A 189 10.25 5.60 17.56
CA PHE A 189 10.17 4.34 16.79
C PHE A 189 9.01 4.30 15.79
N VAL A 190 8.00 5.16 15.93
CA VAL A 190 6.90 5.33 14.96
C VAL A 190 7.07 6.58 14.09
N CYS A 191 8.22 7.26 14.16
CA CYS A 191 8.52 8.45 13.38
C CYS A 191 8.78 8.09 11.91
N PRO A 192 7.87 8.37 10.95
CA PRO A 192 8.09 8.02 9.55
C PRO A 192 9.32 8.72 8.96
N VAL A 193 9.62 9.93 9.45
CA VAL A 193 10.77 10.72 8.99
C VAL A 193 12.10 10.06 9.32
N ARG A 194 12.26 9.52 10.53
CA ARG A 194 13.50 8.85 10.93
C ARG A 194 13.75 7.57 10.13
N TRP A 195 12.69 6.81 9.83
CA TRP A 195 12.80 5.62 8.98
C TRP A 195 13.14 5.95 7.53
N PHE A 196 12.54 7.00 6.96
CA PHE A 196 12.97 7.51 5.65
C PHE A 196 14.44 7.94 5.65
N LEU A 197 14.86 8.73 6.64
CA LEU A 197 16.26 9.18 6.76
C LEU A 197 17.22 7.99 6.81
N SER A 198 16.90 6.94 7.55
CA SER A 198 17.74 5.73 7.61
C SER A 198 17.91 5.06 6.26
N LEU A 199 16.86 5.02 5.42
CA LEU A 199 16.93 4.49 4.05
C LEU A 199 17.74 5.43 3.14
N ALA A 200 17.48 6.74 3.22
CA ALA A 200 18.16 7.74 2.40
C ALA A 200 19.65 7.85 2.69
N LEU A 201 20.06 7.75 3.96
CA LEU A 201 21.46 7.73 4.37
C LEU A 201 22.15 6.45 3.90
N ALA A 202 21.51 5.29 4.06
CA ALA A 202 22.03 4.01 3.57
C ALA A 202 22.22 3.97 2.05
N ASP A 203 21.54 4.83 1.30
CA ASP A 203 21.62 4.95 -0.16
C ASP A 203 22.49 6.14 -0.62
N GLU A 204 23.05 6.90 0.34
CA GLU A 204 23.85 8.11 0.13
C GLU A 204 23.15 9.13 -0.77
N VAL A 205 21.87 9.41 -0.47
CA VAL A 205 20.95 10.13 -1.37
C VAL A 205 21.17 11.64 -1.37
N PHE A 206 21.56 12.21 -0.24
CA PHE A 206 21.67 13.67 -0.11
C PHE A 206 23.00 14.19 -0.64
N VAL A 207 22.97 15.43 -1.17
CA VAL A 207 24.17 16.10 -1.68
C VAL A 207 25.06 16.60 -0.54
N GLN A 208 24.46 17.19 0.50
CA GLN A 208 25.20 17.89 1.56
C GLN A 208 25.34 17.11 2.87
N CYS A 209 24.42 16.20 3.18
CA CYS A 209 24.36 15.49 4.46
C CYS A 209 24.64 14.01 4.23
N LYS A 210 25.71 13.49 4.85
CA LYS A 210 26.15 12.09 4.70
C LYS A 210 25.93 11.29 5.96
N ASP A 211 26.02 11.94 7.11
CA ASP A 211 25.98 11.29 8.42
C ASP A 211 24.74 11.72 9.20
N PRO A 212 24.23 10.86 10.11
CA PRO A 212 23.10 11.22 10.97
C PRO A 212 23.31 12.53 11.75
N ALA A 213 24.56 12.83 12.14
CA ALA A 213 24.93 14.04 12.88
C ALA A 213 24.65 15.34 12.10
N ASP A 214 24.68 15.29 10.76
CA ASP A 214 24.39 16.45 9.91
C ASP A 214 22.94 16.94 10.05
N PHE A 215 22.06 16.11 10.60
CA PHE A 215 20.64 16.43 10.84
C PHE A 215 20.36 16.91 12.27
N GLU A 216 21.39 17.02 13.11
CA GLU A 216 21.24 17.62 14.44
C GLU A 216 21.43 19.15 14.39
N ASP A 217 22.18 19.67 13.41
CA ASP A 217 22.26 21.11 13.14
C ASP A 217 21.03 21.63 12.37
N ARG A 218 20.05 22.06 13.16
CA ARG A 218 18.74 22.53 12.69
C ARG A 218 18.74 24.03 12.55
N TRP A 219 18.84 24.50 11.31
CA TRP A 219 18.66 25.90 10.98
C TRP A 219 17.87 26.07 9.68
N ILE A 220 17.22 27.22 9.55
CA ILE A 220 16.61 27.72 8.32
C ILE A 220 17.11 29.15 8.11
N GLN A 221 17.29 29.58 6.86
CA GLN A 221 17.75 30.94 6.57
C GLN A 221 16.72 31.97 7.06
N ASP A 222 17.20 33.11 7.55
CA ASP A 222 16.32 34.20 7.98
C ASP A 222 15.40 34.65 6.85
N GLY A 223 14.11 34.82 7.16
CA GLY A 223 13.07 35.11 6.18
C GLY A 223 12.54 33.90 5.40
N CYS A 224 13.15 32.71 5.52
CA CYS A 224 12.62 31.47 4.95
C CYS A 224 11.77 30.70 5.96
N ASN A 225 10.73 30.01 5.47
CA ASN A 225 9.85 29.15 6.28
C ASN A 225 10.28 27.67 6.27
N SER A 226 11.15 27.28 5.34
CA SER A 226 11.69 25.93 5.24
C SER A 226 13.05 25.88 4.55
N ARG A 227 13.80 24.81 4.81
CA ARG A 227 15.05 24.42 4.16
C ARG A 227 14.88 23.04 3.53
N GLN A 228 14.97 22.95 2.22
CA GLN A 228 14.91 21.69 1.49
C GLN A 228 16.30 21.05 1.36
N PHE A 229 16.37 19.73 1.55
CA PHE A 229 17.59 18.95 1.36
C PHE A 229 17.63 18.42 -0.07
N ARG A 230 18.75 18.66 -0.76
CA ARG A 230 18.88 18.25 -2.17
C ARG A 230 19.22 16.78 -2.27
N ILE A 231 18.48 16.09 -3.13
CA ILE A 231 18.72 14.71 -3.54
C ILE A 231 19.68 14.73 -4.73
N ARG A 232 20.68 13.85 -4.74
CA ARG A 232 21.61 13.71 -5.85
C ARG A 232 20.89 13.24 -7.11
N GLU A 233 21.31 13.77 -8.25
CA GLU A 233 20.70 13.48 -9.54
C GLU A 233 20.78 11.99 -9.91
N ASP A 234 21.91 11.33 -9.62
CA ASP A 234 22.11 9.89 -9.84
C ASP A 234 21.24 8.99 -8.96
N LYS A 235 20.59 9.54 -7.94
CA LYS A 235 19.75 8.80 -6.99
C LYS A 235 18.25 9.05 -7.20
N GLN A 236 17.87 9.97 -8.08
CA GLN A 236 16.46 10.36 -8.27
C GLN A 236 15.57 9.18 -8.69
N GLU A 237 16.04 8.33 -9.60
CA GLU A 237 15.28 7.18 -10.10
C GLU A 237 15.37 5.93 -9.22
N LEU A 238 16.19 5.96 -8.17
CA LEU A 238 16.39 4.83 -7.27
C LEU A 238 15.11 4.59 -6.44
N PRO A 239 14.56 3.35 -6.42
CA PRO A 239 13.41 3.06 -5.59
C PRO A 239 13.76 3.10 -4.10
N ILE A 240 12.86 3.63 -3.28
CA ILE A 240 13.08 3.71 -1.82
C ILE A 240 12.96 2.31 -1.18
N LEU A 241 11.89 1.59 -1.54
CA LEU A 241 11.61 0.24 -1.08
C LEU A 241 12.13 -0.78 -2.10
N ARG A 242 13.38 -1.20 -1.94
CA ARG A 242 14.09 -2.06 -2.90
C ARG A 242 13.82 -3.54 -2.66
N LYS A 243 13.81 -4.30 -3.75
CA LYS A 243 13.63 -5.75 -3.74
C LYS A 243 14.81 -6.42 -3.06
N LEU A 244 14.55 -7.53 -2.37
CA LEU A 244 15.58 -8.48 -1.95
C LEU A 244 15.76 -9.54 -3.05
N ASP A 245 16.98 -9.66 -3.56
CA ASP A 245 17.39 -10.72 -4.47
C ASP A 245 18.27 -11.70 -3.72
N LEU A 246 17.67 -12.83 -3.33
CA LEU A 246 18.27 -13.82 -2.44
C LEU A 246 18.68 -13.18 -1.10
N TYR A 247 19.91 -12.71 -0.99
CA TYR A 247 20.49 -12.12 0.22
C TYR A 247 20.99 -10.68 0.03
N LYS A 248 20.91 -10.13 -1.19
CA LYS A 248 21.35 -8.76 -1.50
C LYS A 248 20.15 -7.88 -1.83
N ILE A 249 20.20 -6.63 -1.39
CA ILE A 249 19.24 -5.62 -1.84
C ILE A 249 19.54 -5.29 -3.30
N SER A 250 18.52 -5.35 -4.15
CA SER A 250 18.63 -5.00 -5.56
C SER A 250 19.13 -3.57 -5.71
N GLU A 251 19.97 -3.33 -6.70
CA GLU A 251 20.54 -2.01 -6.94
C GLU A 251 19.46 -1.02 -7.40
N ASP A 252 18.51 -1.45 -8.24
CA ASP A 252 17.56 -0.58 -8.93
C ASP A 252 16.11 -1.11 -8.97
N ARG A 253 15.86 -2.34 -8.49
CA ARG A 253 14.52 -2.95 -8.55
C ARG A 253 13.71 -2.67 -7.31
N ILE A 254 12.48 -2.23 -7.52
CA ILE A 254 11.51 -2.00 -6.47
C ILE A 254 10.94 -3.31 -5.93
N MET A 255 10.57 -3.31 -4.65
CA MET A 255 9.83 -4.39 -4.03
C MET A 255 8.43 -4.52 -4.64
N SER A 256 7.92 -5.75 -4.72
CA SER A 256 6.55 -6.00 -5.18
C SER A 256 5.55 -5.94 -4.03
N ALA A 257 4.30 -5.58 -4.33
CA ALA A 257 3.18 -5.68 -3.38
C ALA A 257 2.99 -7.09 -2.82
N THR A 258 3.33 -8.13 -3.60
CA THR A 258 3.31 -9.53 -3.16
C THR A 258 4.38 -9.80 -2.11
N SER A 259 5.59 -9.27 -2.29
CA SER A 259 6.69 -9.40 -1.33
C SER A 259 6.34 -8.72 -0.01
N VAL A 260 5.87 -7.47 -0.06
CA VAL A 260 5.36 -6.76 1.13
C VAL A 260 4.27 -7.56 1.83
N GLY A 261 3.27 -8.04 1.08
CA GLY A 261 2.18 -8.84 1.65
C GLY A 261 2.65 -10.15 2.29
N THR A 262 3.72 -10.75 1.79
CA THR A 262 4.32 -11.97 2.35
C THR A 262 5.03 -11.66 3.67
N TYR A 263 5.83 -10.60 3.70
CA TYR A 263 6.50 -10.15 4.92
C TYR A 263 5.50 -9.76 6.01
N LEU A 264 4.47 -8.99 5.67
CA LEU A 264 3.44 -8.57 6.63
C LEU A 264 2.65 -9.74 7.20
N ARG A 265 2.27 -10.71 6.36
CA ARG A 265 1.57 -11.90 6.82
C ARG A 265 2.44 -12.66 7.83
N SER A 266 3.69 -12.91 7.45
CA SER A 266 4.62 -13.65 8.29
C SER A 266 4.90 -12.91 9.60
N LEU A 267 5.10 -11.59 9.55
CA LEU A 267 5.29 -10.75 10.73
C LEU A 267 4.05 -10.74 11.64
N GLY A 268 2.86 -10.57 11.08
CA GLY A 268 1.61 -10.60 11.84
C GLY A 268 1.38 -11.94 12.54
N GLN A 269 1.68 -13.05 11.87
CA GLN A 269 1.60 -14.39 12.47
C GLN A 269 2.57 -14.56 13.63
N ARG A 270 3.83 -14.12 13.48
CA ARG A 270 4.82 -14.15 14.58
C ARG A 270 4.43 -13.23 15.74
N CYS A 271 3.80 -12.10 15.44
CA CYS A 271 3.25 -11.18 16.43
C CYS A 271 2.00 -11.72 17.15
N GLY A 272 1.46 -12.88 16.73
CA GLY A 272 0.32 -13.53 17.38
C GLY A 272 -1.05 -13.17 16.81
N TYR A 273 -1.13 -12.46 15.69
CA TYR A 273 -2.42 -12.17 15.04
C TYR A 273 -3.04 -13.45 14.45
N SER A 274 -4.29 -13.72 14.83
CA SER A 274 -5.06 -14.88 14.36
C SER A 274 -5.52 -14.77 12.90
N GLN A 275 -5.63 -13.55 12.38
CA GLN A 275 -5.95 -13.27 10.98
C GLN A 275 -4.72 -12.70 10.26
N ASP A 276 -4.62 -13.00 8.96
CA ASP A 276 -3.59 -12.40 8.09
C ASP A 276 -3.66 -10.86 8.14
N VAL A 277 -2.58 -10.26 8.65
CA VAL A 277 -2.32 -8.82 8.51
C VAL A 277 -1.97 -8.56 7.06
N THR A 278 -2.84 -7.83 6.36
CA THR A 278 -2.66 -7.50 4.94
C THR A 278 -2.53 -6.00 4.76
N CYS A 279 -1.91 -5.56 3.67
CA CYS A 279 -1.84 -4.13 3.38
C CYS A 279 -3.21 -3.45 3.32
N TYR A 280 -4.22 -4.18 2.81
CA TYR A 280 -5.57 -3.67 2.75
C TYR A 280 -6.26 -3.60 4.10
N ALA A 281 -5.76 -4.26 5.14
CA ALA A 281 -6.30 -4.15 6.50
C ALA A 281 -6.07 -2.74 7.06
N PHE A 282 -4.84 -2.21 6.95
CA PHE A 282 -4.50 -0.84 7.35
C PHE A 282 -5.27 0.21 6.55
N ARG A 283 -5.36 0.03 5.22
CA ARG A 283 -6.18 0.91 4.38
C ARG A 283 -7.65 0.94 4.81
N ARG A 284 -8.22 -0.20 5.20
CA ARG A 284 -9.59 -0.26 5.73
C ARG A 284 -9.70 0.41 7.09
N GLY A 285 -8.70 0.22 7.96
CA GLY A 285 -8.63 0.89 9.26
C GLY A 285 -8.63 2.40 9.12
N PHE A 286 -7.74 2.93 8.28
CA PHE A 286 -7.68 4.35 7.96
C PHE A 286 -9.02 4.88 7.44
N ALA A 287 -9.61 4.25 6.42
CA ALA A 287 -10.88 4.68 5.85
C ALA A 287 -12.02 4.66 6.88
N ASN A 288 -12.08 3.64 7.74
CA ASN A 288 -13.06 3.57 8.80
C ASN A 288 -12.84 4.63 9.89
N GLY A 289 -11.58 4.99 10.19
CA GLY A 289 -11.24 6.08 11.11
C GLY A 289 -11.67 7.43 10.58
N VAL A 290 -11.43 7.71 9.28
CA VAL A 290 -11.90 8.93 8.60
C VAL A 290 -13.43 8.99 8.57
N ASP A 291 -14.11 7.86 8.35
CA ASP A 291 -15.58 7.77 8.41
C ASP A 291 -16.16 7.90 9.84
N GLY A 292 -15.32 8.08 10.87
CA GLY A 292 -15.74 8.20 12.27
C GLY A 292 -16.25 6.90 12.89
N LYS A 293 -16.04 5.74 12.24
CA LYS A 293 -16.49 4.43 12.76
C LYS A 293 -15.68 3.97 13.98
N TYR A 294 -14.49 4.54 14.15
CA TYR A 294 -13.61 4.36 15.31
C TYR A 294 -12.93 5.69 15.63
N HIS A 295 -12.74 6.01 16.91
CA HIS A 295 -11.93 7.17 17.30
C HIS A 295 -10.45 6.84 17.16
N ASN A 296 -9.80 7.36 16.10
CA ASN A 296 -8.35 7.42 16.02
C ASN A 296 -7.86 8.60 16.86
N SER A 297 -7.61 8.38 18.16
CA SER A 297 -7.19 9.45 19.09
C SER A 297 -5.78 10.00 18.85
N HIS A 298 -5.04 9.57 17.81
CA HIS A 298 -3.61 9.85 17.71
C HIS A 298 -3.07 10.42 16.39
N TYR A 299 -3.90 10.68 15.37
CA TYR A 299 -3.38 11.20 14.09
C TYR A 299 -4.20 12.32 13.43
N LEU A 300 -5.32 12.76 14.04
CA LEU A 300 -6.16 13.81 13.46
C LEU A 300 -5.68 15.24 13.75
N ASP A 301 -4.66 15.42 14.59
CA ASP A 301 -4.07 16.75 14.87
C ASP A 301 -2.87 17.09 13.94
N ILE A 302 -2.60 16.28 12.90
CA ILE A 302 -1.40 16.41 12.05
C ILE A 302 -1.71 16.95 10.64
N SER A 303 -2.97 17.20 10.27
CA SER A 303 -3.31 17.89 9.01
C SER A 303 -3.17 19.40 9.10
#